data_AF-A0A5K0VA62-F1
#
_entry.id   AF-A0A5K0VA62-F1
#
_cell.length_a   1.000
_cell.length_b   1.000
_cell.length_c   1.000
_cell.angle_alpha   90.00
_cell.angle_beta   90.00
_cell.angle_gamma   90.00
#
_symmetry.space_group_name_H-M   'P 1'
#
loop_
_entity.id
_entity.type
_entity.pdbx_description
1 polymer ?
#
loop_
_entity_poly.entity_id
_entity_poly.type
_entity_poly.pdbx_seq_one_letter_code
_entity_poly.pdbx_strand_id
1 'polypeptide(L)' 'AHVIFGYTGSNGPDKWGSLRPEFAKCSTGKFQSPININRSEAVGNSDLTSLVRDYSQTANASLVDLGFNVA' A
#
# COMPACT_ATOMS: atom_id res chain seq x y z
N ALA A 1 15.57 6.32 12.82
CA ALA A 1 15.03 7.06 11.67
C ALA A 1 13.83 7.87 12.14
N HIS A 2 13.71 9.15 11.75
CA HIS A 2 12.56 9.96 12.13
C HIS A 2 11.41 9.65 11.17
N VAL A 3 10.39 8.93 11.66
CA VAL A 3 9.20 8.59 10.88
C VAL A 3 8.30 9.82 10.83
N ILE A 4 8.14 10.38 9.63
CA ILE A 4 7.46 11.67 9.42
C ILE A 4 5.94 11.50 9.24
N PHE A 5 5.50 10.31 8.84
CA PHE A 5 4.09 9.96 8.69
C PHE A 5 3.62 9.05 9.82
N GLY A 6 2.32 8.99 10.05
CA GLY A 6 1.72 8.05 10.98
C GLY A 6 0.28 7.73 10.58
N TYR A 7 -0.37 6.89 11.37
CA TYR A 7 -1.76 6.51 11.12
C TYR A 7 -2.77 7.30 11.97
N THR A 8 -2.29 8.23 12.81
CA THR A 8 -3.09 9.07 13.71
C THR A 8 -2.43 10.44 13.93
N GLY A 9 -3.17 11.38 14.52
CA GLY A 9 -2.65 12.68 14.93
C GLY A 9 -2.31 13.62 13.76
N SER A 10 -1.41 14.58 13.99
CA SER A 10 -1.03 15.61 13.00
C SER A 10 -0.36 15.05 11.74
N ASN A 11 0.16 13.82 11.82
CA ASN A 11 0.84 13.15 10.72
C ASN A 11 -0.01 12.01 10.13
N GLY A 12 -1.32 12.02 10.39
CA GLY A 12 -2.27 11.01 9.96
C GLY A 12 -2.51 10.95 8.44
N PRO A 13 -3.23 9.91 7.95
CA PRO A 13 -3.38 9.64 6.52
C PRO A 13 -4.02 10.77 5.72
N ASP A 14 -4.98 11.48 6.32
CA ASP A 14 -5.64 12.64 5.71
C ASP A 14 -4.69 13.83 5.47
N LYS A 15 -3.49 13.80 6.07
CA LYS A 15 -2.45 14.84 5.96
C LYS A 15 -1.21 14.39 5.19
N TRP A 16 -1.05 13.12 4.84
CA TRP A 16 0.18 12.59 4.23
C TRP A 16 0.64 13.40 3.01
N GLY A 17 -0.31 13.79 2.14
CA GLY A 17 0.00 14.56 0.92
C GLY A 17 0.54 15.97 1.15
N SER A 18 0.41 16.51 2.36
CA SER A 18 0.89 17.84 2.74
C SER A 18 2.14 17.80 3.61
N LEU A 19 2.57 16.63 4.08
CA LEU A 19 3.76 16.50 4.94
C LEU A 19 5.04 16.88 4.21
N ARG A 20 5.12 16.56 2.90
CA ARG A 20 6.25 16.89 2.03
C ARG A 20 5.83 17.01 0.56
N PRO A 21 6.54 17.79 -0.28
CA PRO A 21 6.26 17.90 -1.70
C PRO A 21 6.23 16.55 -2.44
N GLU A 22 7.10 15.61 -2.06
CA GLU A 22 7.19 14.29 -2.71
C GLU A 22 5.96 13.41 -2.41
N PHE A 23 5.22 13.72 -1.34
CA PHE A 23 4.05 12.94 -0.91
C PHE A 23 2.75 13.44 -1.54
N ALA A 24 2.78 14.49 -2.36
CA ALA A 24 1.58 15.12 -2.93
C ALA A 24 0.60 14.14 -3.61
N LYS A 25 1.07 12.98 -4.10
CA LYS A 25 0.21 11.94 -4.67
C LYS A 25 -0.74 11.30 -3.68
N CYS A 26 -0.44 11.28 -2.38
CA CYS A 26 -1.33 10.76 -1.34
C CYS A 26 -2.68 11.53 -1.28
N SER A 27 -2.71 12.80 -1.70
CA SER A 27 -3.95 13.60 -1.74
C SER A 27 -4.42 13.94 -3.16
N THR A 28 -3.51 13.99 -4.14
CA THR A 28 -3.83 14.37 -5.53
C THR A 28 -3.98 13.19 -6.50
N GLY A 29 -3.58 11.99 -6.09
CA GLY A 29 -3.68 10.78 -6.90
C GLY A 29 -5.14 10.39 -7.15
N LYS A 30 -5.48 10.05 -8.39
CA LYS A 30 -6.82 9.57 -8.78
C LYS A 30 -6.97 8.05 -8.74
N PHE A 31 -5.84 7.34 -8.66
CA PHE A 31 -5.75 5.89 -8.59
C PHE A 31 -4.95 5.54 -7.33
N GLN A 32 -5.60 5.62 -6.17
CA GLN A 32 -5.01 5.33 -4.86
C GLN A 32 -5.61 4.05 -4.28
N SER A 33 -4.86 3.43 -3.38
CA SER A 33 -5.26 2.24 -2.63
C SER A 33 -5.27 2.57 -1.13
N PRO A 34 -6.04 1.84 -0.30
CA PRO A 34 -6.99 0.78 -0.67
C PRO A 34 -8.28 1.32 -1.31
N ILE A 35 -9.05 0.44 -1.95
CA ILE A 35 -10.41 0.72 -2.46
C ILE A 35 -11.40 -0.26 -1.84
N ASN A 36 -12.68 0.12 -1.82
CA ASN A 36 -13.75 -0.82 -1.54
C ASN A 36 -13.96 -1.75 -2.75
N ILE A 37 -13.92 -3.07 -2.55
CA ILE A 37 -14.17 -4.05 -3.61
C ILE A 37 -15.64 -4.49 -3.51
N ASN A 38 -16.52 -3.80 -4.23
CA ASN A 38 -17.91 -4.21 -4.36
C ASN A 38 -18.04 -5.29 -5.47
N ARG A 39 -18.33 -6.54 -5.07
CA ARG A 39 -18.44 -7.66 -6.03
C ARG A 39 -19.53 -7.46 -7.08
N SER A 40 -20.61 -6.73 -6.80
CA SER A 40 -21.67 -6.46 -7.79
C SER A 40 -21.23 -5.47 -8.87
N GLU A 41 -20.21 -4.65 -8.59
CA GLU A 41 -19.65 -3.66 -9.52
C GLU A 41 -18.38 -4.17 -10.21
N ALA A 42 -17.80 -5.27 -9.74
CA ALA A 42 -16.62 -5.86 -10.33
C ALA A 42 -16.95 -6.48 -11.70
N VAL A 43 -16.17 -6.11 -12.71
CA VAL A 43 -16.29 -6.68 -14.06
C VAL A 43 -15.48 -7.97 -14.13
N GLY A 44 -16.16 -9.09 -14.33
CA GLY A 44 -15.51 -10.37 -14.60
C GLY A 44 -14.78 -10.34 -15.95
N ASN A 45 -13.56 -10.83 -15.98
CA ASN A 45 -12.77 -10.99 -17.20
C ASN A 45 -12.37 -12.47 -17.34
N SER A 46 -12.96 -13.16 -18.32
CA SER A 46 -12.70 -14.57 -18.61
C SER A 46 -11.31 -14.84 -19.17
N ASP A 47 -10.62 -13.81 -19.64
CA ASP A 47 -9.26 -13.91 -20.16
C ASP A 47 -8.21 -13.93 -19.03
N LEU A 48 -8.61 -13.57 -17.80
CA LEU A 48 -7.74 -13.70 -16.63
C LEU A 48 -7.57 -15.19 -16.28
N THR A 49 -6.33 -15.66 -16.35
CA THR A 49 -5.96 -17.02 -15.94
C THR A 49 -5.52 -17.05 -14.49
N SER A 50 -5.42 -18.27 -13.94
CA SER A 50 -4.86 -18.48 -12.60
C SER A 50 -3.45 -17.89 -12.50
N LEU A 51 -3.20 -17.17 -11.41
CA LEU A 51 -1.86 -16.65 -11.11
C LEU A 51 -0.89 -17.81 -10.85
N VAL A 52 0.06 -18.01 -11.77
CA VAL A 52 1.17 -18.94 -11.58
C VAL A 52 2.15 -18.34 -10.58
N ARG A 53 2.44 -19.07 -9.51
CA ARG A 53 3.38 -18.66 -8.46
C ARG A 53 4.51 -19.66 -8.40
N ASP A 54 5.70 -19.23 -8.80
CA ASP A 54 6.94 -20.01 -8.74
C ASP A 54 7.93 -19.29 -7.80
N TYR A 55 7.65 -19.38 -6.50
CA TYR A 55 8.52 -18.83 -5.46
C TYR A 55 9.52 -19.88 -4.99
N SER A 56 10.78 -19.48 -4.77
CA SER A 56 11.78 -20.35 -4.15
C SER A 56 11.33 -20.78 -2.75
N GLN A 57 11.51 -22.06 -2.43
CA GLN A 57 11.19 -22.61 -1.10
C GLN A 57 12.15 -22.10 -0.01
N THR A 58 13.34 -21.67 -0.42
CA THR A 58 14.36 -21.16 0.50
C THR A 58 14.94 -19.85 -0.01
N ALA A 59 15.04 -18.87 0.88
CA ALA A 59 15.72 -17.61 0.67
C ALA A 59 16.24 -17.11 2.02
N ASN A 60 17.44 -16.54 2.03
CA ASN A 60 17.92 -15.82 3.21
C ASN A 60 17.13 -14.51 3.30
N ALA A 61 16.48 -14.28 4.45
CA ALA A 61 15.74 -13.06 4.74
C ALA A 61 16.06 -12.57 6.14
N SER A 62 15.82 -11.29 6.40
CA SER A 62 15.92 -10.68 7.73
C SER A 62 14.58 -10.12 8.11
N LEU A 63 14.13 -10.39 9.34
CA LEU A 63 12.90 -9.83 9.88
C LEU A 63 13.21 -8.48 10.51
N VAL A 64 12.54 -7.43 10.07
CA VAL A 64 12.78 -6.05 10.51
C VAL A 64 11.46 -5.37 10.86
N ASP A 65 11.42 -4.73 12.03
CA ASP A 65 10.36 -3.80 12.41
C ASP A 65 10.78 -2.36 12.03
N LEU A 66 10.02 -1.74 11.14
CA LEU A 66 10.24 -0.36 10.67
C LEU A 66 9.42 0.67 11.48
N GLY A 67 8.61 0.22 12.45
CA GLY A 67 7.71 1.01 13.28
C GLY A 67 6.35 1.31 12.64
N PHE A 68 6.26 1.22 11.30
CA PHE A 68 5.01 1.38 10.54
C PHE A 68 4.59 0.11 9.77
N ASN A 69 5.49 -0.87 9.66
CA ASN A 69 5.23 -2.24 9.21
C ASN A 69 6.35 -3.18 9.68
N VAL A 70 6.09 -4.48 9.58
CA VAL A 70 7.10 -5.54 9.69
C VAL A 70 7.42 -6.02 8.27
N ALA A 71 8.70 -6.29 7.98
CA ALA A 71 9.18 -6.78 6.69
C ALA A 71 10.12 -7.98 6.87
#